data_AF-A0A3E4LYS6-F1
#
_entry.id   AF-A0A3E4LYS6-F1
#
_cell.length_a   1.000
_cell.length_b   1.000
_cell.length_c   1.000
_cell.angle_alpha   90.00
_cell.angle_beta   90.00
_cell.angle_gamma   90.00
#
_symmetry.space_group_name_H-M   'P 1'
#
loop_
_entity.id
_entity.type
_entity.pdbx_description
1 polymer ?
#
loop_
_entity_poly.entity_id
_entity_poly.type
_entity_poly.pdbx_seq_one_letter_code
_entity_poly.pdbx_strand_id
1 'polypeptide(L)' 'MHRKKKIPASFIIAFVISFIVSFSISRLIPKFVPAAARWQGIILFCGGLLLSFIAVAVISLMKKK' A
#
# COMPACT_ATOMS: atom_id res chain seq x y z
N MET A 1 -3.06 20.63 -26.37
CA MET A 1 -1.82 20.26 -25.65
C MET A 1 -2.18 19.40 -24.43
N HIS A 2 -2.27 18.07 -24.60
CA HIS A 2 -2.67 17.14 -23.55
C HIS A 2 -1.56 17.07 -22.50
N ARG A 3 -1.70 17.83 -21.40
CA ARG A 3 -0.76 17.80 -20.27
C ARG A 3 -0.79 16.39 -19.68
N LYS A 4 0.19 15.54 -20.04
CA LYS A 4 0.48 14.28 -19.33
C LYS A 4 0.59 14.65 -17.84
N LYS A 5 -0.41 14.31 -17.03
CA LYS A 5 -0.35 14.46 -15.57
C LYS A 5 0.80 13.59 -15.10
N LYS A 6 1.95 14.21 -14.84
CA LYS A 6 3.12 13.55 -14.27
C LYS A 6 2.68 13.03 -12.91
N ILE A 7 2.75 11.71 -12.70
CA ILE A 7 2.45 11.12 -11.40
C ILE A 7 3.43 11.78 -10.41
N PRO A 8 2.94 12.44 -9.35
CA PRO A 8 3.81 13.16 -8.44
C PRO A 8 4.71 12.15 -7.73
N ALA A 9 6.01 12.45 -7.59
CA ALA A 9 6.96 11.55 -6.93
C ALA A 9 6.52 11.16 -5.51
N SER A 10 5.81 12.07 -4.82
CA SER A 10 5.20 11.81 -3.51
C SER A 10 4.18 10.66 -3.51
N PHE A 11 3.48 10.45 -4.62
CA PHE A 11 2.56 9.31 -4.79
C PHE A 11 3.33 7.99 -4.86
N ILE A 12 4.43 7.97 -5.62
CA ILE A 12 5.27 6.78 -5.79
C ILE A 12 5.92 6.42 -4.45
N ILE A 13 6.46 7.41 -3.73
CA ILE A 13 7.09 7.19 -2.43
C ILE A 13 6.08 6.63 -1.41
N ALA A 14 4.88 7.21 -1.33
CA ALA A 14 3.84 6.72 -0.42
C ALA A 14 3.35 5.31 -0.77
N PHE A 15 3.26 5.00 -2.07
CA PHE A 15 2.93 3.66 -2.56
C PHE A 15 3.99 2.64 -2.14
N VAL A 16 5.28 2.95 -2.34
CA VAL A 16 6.39 2.09 -1.95
C VAL A 16 6.42 1.85 -0.44
N ILE A 17 6.25 2.91 0.37
CA ILE A 17 6.21 2.78 1.83
C ILE A 17 5.04 1.89 2.27
N SER A 18 3.85 2.10 1.72
CA SER A 18 2.67 1.28 2.03
C SER A 18 2.89 -0.19 1.68
N PHE A 19 3.58 -0.46 0.56
CA PHE A 19 3.91 -1.81 0.14
C PHE A 19 4.90 -2.49 1.09
N ILE A 20 5.93 -1.77 1.55
CA ILE A 20 6.92 -2.27 2.53
C ILE A 20 6.24 -2.61 3.87
N VAL A 21 5.33 -1.75 4.34
CA VAL A 21 4.56 -1.97 5.56
C VAL A 21 3.68 -3.21 5.43
N SER A 22 2.93 -3.33 4.34
CA SER A 22 2.07 -4.48 4.08
C SER A 22 2.86 -5.78 3.96
N PHE A 23 4.02 -5.74 3.29
CA PHE A 23 4.93 -6.90 3.20
C PHE A 23 5.43 -7.34 4.57
N SER A 24 5.82 -6.39 5.43
CA SER A 24 6.28 -6.68 6.79
C SER A 24 5.17 -7.33 7.63
N ILE A 25 3.95 -6.81 7.54
CA ILE A 25 2.77 -7.37 8.24
C ILE A 25 2.48 -8.78 7.71
N SER A 26 2.44 -8.97 6.39
CA SER A 26 2.17 -10.28 5.79
C SER A 26 3.24 -11.32 6.13
N ARG A 27 4.50 -10.91 6.36
CA ARG A 27 5.56 -11.81 6.84
C ARG A 27 5.42 -12.18 8.32
N LEU A 28 4.85 -11.29 9.14
CA LEU A 28 4.65 -11.51 10.57
C LEU A 28 3.40 -12.34 10.87
N ILE A 29 2.32 -12.18 10.11
CA ILE A 29 1.06 -12.93 10.27
C ILE A 29 1.23 -14.45 10.40
N PRO A 30 1.98 -15.16 9.53
CA PRO A 30 2.13 -16.62 9.63
C PRO A 30 2.88 -17.07 10.88
N LYS A 31 3.61 -16.17 11.56
CA LYS A 31 4.28 -16.46 12.83
C LYS A 31 3.29 -16.57 13.99
N PHE A 32 2.17 -15.85 13.92
CA PHE A 32 1.11 -15.88 14.93
C PHE A 32 -0.07 -16.79 14.54
N VAL A 33 -0.35 -16.89 13.24
CA VAL A 33 -1.45 -17.71 12.70
C VAL A 33 -0.92 -18.55 11.53
N PRO A 34 -0.33 -19.72 11.79
CA PRO A 34 0.26 -20.56 10.74
C PRO A 34 -0.77 -21.05 9.73
N ALA A 35 -2.04 -21.20 10.12
CA ALA A 35 -3.14 -21.52 9.19
C ALA A 35 -3.39 -20.41 8.15
N ALA A 36 -3.02 -19.15 8.46
CA ALA A 36 -3.13 -18.04 7.54
C ALA A 36 -1.99 -17.98 6.50
N ALA A 37 -0.96 -18.83 6.62
CA ALA A 37 0.17 -18.86 5.68
C ALA A 37 -0.25 -19.16 4.24
N ARG A 38 -1.29 -19.99 4.05
CA ARG A 38 -1.85 -20.26 2.70
C ARG A 38 -2.45 -19.01 2.06
N TRP A 39 -2.91 -18.06 2.86
CA TRP A 39 -3.53 -16.81 2.42
C TRP A 39 -2.54 -15.64 2.37
N GLN A 40 -1.27 -15.88 2.70
CA GLN A 40 -0.25 -14.83 2.83
C GLN A 40 -0.12 -13.97 1.58
N GLY A 41 -0.13 -14.56 0.38
CA GLY A 41 -0.08 -13.82 -0.88
C GLY A 41 -1.31 -12.93 -1.10
N ILE A 42 -2.51 -13.42 -0.75
CA ILE A 42 -3.76 -12.66 -0.86
C ILE A 42 -3.80 -11.52 0.15
N ILE A 43 -3.34 -11.77 1.38
CA ILE A 43 -3.26 -10.74 2.43
C ILE A 43 -2.26 -9.65 2.03
N LEU A 44 -1.11 -10.03 1.45
CA LEU A 44 -0.09 -9.09 0.99
C LEU A 44 -0.61 -8.24 -0.17
N PHE A 45 -1.27 -8.88 -1.15
CA PHE A 45 -1.79 -8.21 -2.32
C PHE A 45 -3.00 -7.32 -2.00
N CYS A 46 -4.02 -7.88 -1.35
CA CYS A 46 -5.24 -7.17 -1.00
C CYS A 46 -4.97 -6.10 0.07
N GLY A 47 -4.27 -6.45 1.15
CA GLY A 47 -3.88 -5.50 2.20
C GLY A 47 -2.93 -4.42 1.68
N GLY A 48 -1.97 -4.78 0.82
CA GLY A 48 -1.03 -3.82 0.22
C GLY A 48 -1.72 -2.83 -0.71
N LEU A 49 -2.65 -3.30 -1.54
CA LEU A 49 -3.47 -2.43 -2.40
C LEU A 49 -4.34 -1.49 -1.57
N LEU A 50 -5.05 -2.02 -0.57
CA LEU A 50 -5.96 -1.24 0.27
C LEU A 50 -5.20 -0.16 1.05
N LEU A 51 -4.06 -0.52 1.64
CA LEU A 51 -3.20 0.41 2.36
C LEU A 51 -2.63 1.51 1.43
N SER A 52 -2.27 1.13 0.20
CA SER A 52 -1.77 2.08 -0.80
C SER A 52 -2.84 3.08 -1.23
N PHE A 53 -4.09 2.63 -1.45
CA PHE A 53 -5.20 3.53 -1.77
C PHE A 53 -5.51 4.49 -0.62
N ILE A 54 -5.48 4.02 0.63
CA ILE A 54 -5.68 4.87 1.81
C ILE A 54 -4.57 5.91 1.91
N ALA A 55 -3.29 5.51 1.78
CA ALA A 55 -2.16 6.43 1.86
C ALA A 55 -2.25 7.54 0.80
N VAL A 56 -2.63 7.18 -0.43
CA VAL A 56 -2.87 8.12 -1.52
C VAL A 56 -4.04 9.06 -1.21
N ALA A 57 -5.15 8.52 -0.72
CA ALA A 57 -6.33 9.31 -0.36
C ALA A 57 -5.99 10.35 0.73
N VAL A 58 -5.24 9.94 1.76
CA VAL A 58 -4.76 10.83 2.83
C VAL A 58 -3.89 11.94 2.25
N ILE A 59 -2.90 11.62 1.41
CA ILE A 59 -2.03 12.62 0.79
C ILE A 59 -2.84 13.59 -0.08
N SER A 60 -3.81 13.09 -0.84
CA SER A 60 -4.69 13.93 -1.67
C SER A 60 -5.60 14.83 -0.83
N LEU A 61 -6.04 14.39 0.35
CA LEU A 61 -6.83 15.20 1.28
C LEU A 61 -5.96 16.28 1.94
N MET A 62 -4.75 15.93 2.36
CA MET A 62 -3.81 16.89 2.96
C MET A 62 -3.38 17.98 1.98
N LYS A 63 -3.24 17.65 0.69
CA LYS A 63 -2.83 18.61 -0.35
C LYS A 63 -3.97 19.53 -0.83
N LYS A 64 -5.21 19.29 -0.40
CA LYS A 64 -6.38 20.15 -0.69
C LYS A 64 -6.61 21.24 0.37
N LYS A 65 -5.90 21.19 1.50
CA LYS A 65 -5.73 22.33 2.41
C LYS A 65 -4.57 23.19 1.93
#